data_AF-A0A1C5QM38-F1
#
_entry.id   AF-A0A1C5QM38-F1
#
_cell.length_a   1.000
_cell.length_b   1.000
_cell.length_c   1.000
_cell.angle_alpha   90.00
_cell.angle_beta   90.00
_cell.angle_gamma   90.00
#
_symmetry.space_group_name_H-M   'P 1'
#
loop_
_entity.id
_entity.type
_entity.pdbx_description
1 polymer ?
#
loop_
_entity_poly.entity_id
_entity_poly.type
_entity_poly.pdbx_seq_one_letter_code
_entity_poly.pdbx_strand_id
1 'polypeptide(L)'
;MHREKESDKHAKWFAATCLVASILIPLIIQFLFSLNAPLPFFVAQWSAGDMLGYCAGIGGAAATIIAVVMTIREEREGRIETQRLASIPCIALELPDSIERVRSALSAMKGKMCFIIVRNGQISLKDNLSDEQQPLVYDGPFVTKVDGPIQYCTPNQAVWNLVTMTNAGNGTAVNAKAWLEKDNRAPLYNGKTLHTEPVQMLPGKSCSIFILFENREDKSTQGEYTLVIDYFDVLGNQYRQSHVISIGAGTPDAKQPTYFDMSIDQQLIETPKKKH
;
A
#
# COMPACT_ATOMS: atom_id res chain seq x y z
N MET A 1 -15.91 -5.96 14.60
CA MET A 1 -15.33 -4.92 15.48
C MET A 1 -16.17 -4.63 16.74
N HIS A 2 -17.50 -4.41 16.68
CA HIS A 2 -18.32 -4.24 17.91
C HIS A 2 -18.38 -5.51 18.78
N ARG A 3 -18.60 -6.68 18.17
CA ARG A 3 -18.48 -8.00 18.83
C ARG A 3 -17.07 -8.33 19.32
N GLU A 4 -16.05 -7.70 18.74
CA GLU A 4 -14.64 -7.98 19.05
C GLU A 4 -14.17 -7.17 20.26
N LYS A 5 -14.61 -5.91 20.37
CA LYS A 5 -14.49 -5.12 21.61
C LYS A 5 -15.29 -5.73 22.76
N GLU A 6 -16.46 -6.29 22.48
CA GLU A 6 -17.23 -7.03 23.49
C GLU A 6 -16.53 -8.32 23.90
N SER A 7 -16.05 -9.14 22.97
CA SER A 7 -15.29 -10.36 23.29
C SER A 7 -14.03 -10.07 24.11
N ASP A 8 -13.31 -8.99 23.77
CA ASP A 8 -12.11 -8.57 24.51
C ASP A 8 -12.45 -8.07 25.92
N LYS A 9 -13.56 -7.32 26.05
CA LYS A 9 -14.12 -6.93 27.35
C LYS A 9 -14.53 -8.13 28.19
N HIS A 10 -15.24 -9.10 27.62
CA HIS A 10 -15.67 -10.30 28.35
C HIS A 10 -14.50 -11.16 28.80
N ALA A 11 -13.47 -11.32 27.98
CA ALA A 11 -12.28 -12.08 28.35
C ALA A 11 -11.43 -11.35 29.42
N LYS A 12 -11.33 -10.02 29.37
CA LYS A 12 -10.72 -9.21 30.46
C LYS A 12 -11.50 -9.33 31.76
N TRP A 13 -12.83 -9.26 31.69
CA TRP A 13 -13.70 -9.45 32.85
C TRP A 13 -13.62 -10.87 33.42
N PHE A 14 -13.53 -11.89 32.57
CA PHE A 14 -13.36 -13.28 32.98
C PHE A 14 -12.01 -13.49 33.69
N ALA A 15 -10.90 -13.02 33.10
CA ALA A 15 -9.58 -13.10 33.71
C ALA A 15 -9.53 -12.35 35.06
N ALA A 16 -10.13 -11.15 35.13
CA ALA A 16 -10.25 -10.40 36.38
C ALA A 16 -11.08 -11.17 37.42
N THR A 17 -12.18 -11.80 37.01
CA THR A 17 -13.03 -12.60 37.90
C THR A 17 -12.29 -13.82 38.44
N CYS A 18 -11.52 -14.52 37.60
CA CYS A 18 -10.68 -15.62 38.04
C CYS A 18 -9.63 -15.17 39.05
N LEU A 19 -8.95 -14.04 38.79
CA LEU A 19 -7.94 -13.50 39.70
C LEU A 19 -8.54 -13.07 41.05
N VAL A 20 -9.70 -12.42 41.02
CA VAL A 20 -10.46 -12.03 42.21
C VAL A 20 -10.92 -13.26 42.99
N ALA A 21 -11.46 -14.28 42.31
CA ALA A 21 -11.88 -15.53 42.94
C ALA A 21 -10.72 -16.27 43.63
N SER A 22 -9.53 -16.28 43.02
CA SER A 22 -8.32 -16.87 43.62
C SER A 22 -7.86 -16.20 44.91
N ILE A 23 -8.27 -14.94 45.17
CA ILE A 23 -7.96 -14.20 46.40
C ILE A 23 -9.14 -14.29 47.40
N LEU A 24 -10.37 -14.18 46.91
CA LEU A 24 -11.59 -14.18 47.74
C LEU A 24 -11.89 -15.55 48.34
N ILE A 25 -11.71 -16.63 47.59
CA ILE A 25 -12.02 -17.99 48.08
C ILE A 25 -11.13 -18.35 49.28
N PRO A 26 -9.79 -18.17 49.26
CA PRO A 26 -8.96 -18.40 50.45
C PRO A 26 -9.33 -17.52 51.64
N LEU A 27 -9.69 -16.26 51.42
CA LEU A 27 -10.14 -15.34 52.48
C LEU A 27 -11.44 -15.81 53.14
N ILE A 28 -12.41 -16.27 52.35
CA ILE A 28 -13.67 -16.83 52.86
C ILE A 28 -13.39 -18.11 53.65
N ILE A 29 -12.53 -18.99 53.14
CA ILE A 29 -12.14 -20.23 53.84
C ILE A 29 -11.47 -19.87 55.18
N GLN A 30 -10.48 -18.97 55.18
CA GLN A 30 -9.81 -18.51 56.41
C GLN A 30 -10.79 -17.94 57.42
N PHE A 31 -11.76 -17.15 56.97
CA PHE A 31 -12.81 -16.59 57.82
C PHE A 31 -13.72 -17.68 58.41
N LEU A 32 -14.18 -18.63 57.60
CA LEU A 32 -15.01 -19.75 58.06
C LEU A 32 -14.28 -20.62 59.10
N PHE A 33 -12.96 -20.80 58.96
CA PHE A 33 -12.13 -21.50 59.94
C PHE A 33 -11.91 -20.73 61.25
N SER A 34 -12.05 -19.40 61.24
CA SER A 34 -11.92 -18.57 62.44
C SER A 34 -13.15 -18.62 63.37
N LEU A 35 -14.26 -19.18 62.88
CA LEU A 35 -15.50 -19.33 63.65
C LEU A 35 -15.44 -20.61 64.50
N ASN A 36 -15.46 -20.46 65.83
CA ASN A 36 -15.55 -21.61 66.74
C ASN A 36 -16.91 -22.30 66.58
N ALA A 37 -16.92 -23.47 65.95
CA ALA A 37 -18.14 -24.23 65.75
C ALA A 37 -18.47 -25.07 67.00
N PRO A 38 -19.70 -24.98 67.56
CA PRO A 38 -20.10 -25.74 68.75
C PRO A 38 -20.43 -27.21 68.46
N LEU A 39 -20.53 -27.62 67.18
CA LEU A 39 -20.87 -28.98 66.77
C LEU A 39 -19.65 -29.65 66.11
N PRO A 40 -19.29 -30.90 66.50
CA PRO A 40 -18.09 -31.60 66.02
C PRO A 40 -18.09 -31.87 64.51
N PHE A 41 -19.24 -31.82 63.84
CA PHE A 41 -19.35 -31.92 62.38
C PHE A 41 -18.77 -30.71 61.64
N PHE A 42 -18.71 -29.55 62.28
CA PHE A 42 -18.20 -28.30 61.71
C PHE A 42 -16.75 -28.01 62.13
N VAL A 43 -16.11 -28.93 62.86
CA VAL A 43 -14.69 -28.82 63.22
C VAL A 43 -13.87 -29.16 61.98
N ALA A 44 -13.06 -28.20 61.55
CA ALA A 44 -12.31 -28.35 60.32
C ALA A 44 -11.19 -29.40 60.45
N GLN A 45 -11.21 -30.39 59.54
CA GLN A 45 -10.26 -31.52 59.54
C GLN A 45 -9.02 -31.28 58.65
N TRP A 46 -8.94 -30.14 57.98
CA TRP A 46 -7.90 -29.86 56.98
C TRP A 46 -6.65 -29.34 57.68
N SER A 47 -5.49 -29.88 57.33
CA SER A 47 -4.22 -29.34 57.79
C SER A 47 -3.87 -28.05 57.02
N ALA A 48 -2.98 -27.23 57.60
CA ALA A 48 -2.45 -26.05 56.90
C ALA A 48 -1.79 -26.42 55.55
N GLY A 49 -1.21 -27.63 55.45
CA GLY A 49 -0.65 -28.16 54.21
C GLY A 49 -1.71 -28.46 53.15
N ASP A 50 -2.85 -29.03 53.55
CA ASP A 50 -3.96 -29.34 52.63
C ASP A 50 -4.60 -28.07 52.07
N MET A 51 -4.76 -27.04 52.92
CA MET A 51 -5.27 -25.74 52.52
C MET A 51 -4.31 -25.02 51.56
N LEU A 52 -3.00 -25.07 51.84
CA LEU A 52 -1.98 -24.50 50.96
C LEU A 52 -1.95 -25.20 49.60
N GLY A 53 -2.03 -26.54 49.59
CA GLY A 53 -2.08 -27.34 48.36
C GLY A 53 -3.30 -27.03 47.49
N TYR A 54 -4.47 -26.86 48.11
CA TYR A 54 -5.70 -26.46 47.41
C TYR A 54 -5.58 -25.05 46.80
N CYS A 55 -5.09 -24.07 47.57
CA CYS A 55 -4.91 -22.70 47.10
C CYS A 55 -3.87 -22.63 45.96
N ALA A 56 -2.76 -23.37 46.09
CA ALA A 56 -1.75 -23.49 45.04
C ALA A 56 -2.32 -24.15 43.78
N GLY A 57 -3.17 -25.17 43.90
CA GLY A 57 -3.85 -25.82 42.79
C GLY A 57 -4.77 -24.88 42.01
N ILE A 58 -5.60 -24.11 42.70
CA ILE A 58 -6.49 -23.11 42.07
C ILE A 58 -5.67 -21.98 41.44
N GLY A 59 -4.67 -21.47 42.16
CA GLY A 59 -3.78 -20.43 41.64
C GLY A 59 -3.05 -20.86 40.37
N GLY A 60 -2.52 -22.10 40.37
CA GLY A 60 -1.89 -22.71 39.21
C GLY A 60 -2.84 -22.84 38.03
N ALA A 61 -4.04 -23.37 38.25
CA ALA A 61 -5.05 -23.50 37.20
C ALA A 61 -5.46 -22.15 36.59
N ALA A 62 -5.66 -21.12 37.44
CA ALA A 62 -5.96 -19.77 36.98
C ALA A 62 -4.80 -19.17 36.16
N ALA A 63 -3.56 -19.34 36.60
CA ALA A 63 -2.38 -18.89 35.87
C ALA A 63 -2.26 -19.56 34.50
N THR A 64 -2.50 -20.87 34.41
CA THR A 64 -2.52 -21.61 33.13
C THR A 64 -3.60 -21.08 32.19
N ILE A 65 -4.82 -20.83 32.69
CA ILE A 65 -5.91 -20.28 31.87
C ILE A 65 -5.54 -18.91 31.32
N ILE A 66 -5.00 -18.02 32.17
CA ILE A 66 -4.56 -16.68 31.77
C ILE A 66 -3.48 -16.78 30.69
N ALA A 67 -2.47 -17.63 30.91
CA ALA A 67 -1.39 -17.84 29.93
C ALA A 67 -1.93 -18.30 28.58
N VAL A 68 -2.82 -19.30 28.54
CA VAL A 68 -3.44 -19.79 27.30
C VAL A 68 -4.24 -18.68 26.60
N VAL A 69 -5.01 -17.88 27.34
CA VAL A 69 -5.78 -16.77 26.75
C VAL A 69 -4.85 -15.71 26.14
N MET A 70 -3.74 -15.38 26.81
CA MET A 70 -2.74 -14.45 26.28
C MET A 70 -2.07 -15.00 25.02
N THR A 71 -1.64 -16.26 25.03
CA THR A 71 -1.03 -16.91 23.86
C THR A 71 -1.97 -16.93 22.65
N ILE A 72 -3.24 -17.31 22.84
CA ILE A 72 -4.22 -17.32 21.73
C ILE A 72 -4.42 -15.91 21.15
N ARG A 73 -4.35 -14.87 21.97
CA ARG A 73 -4.48 -13.48 21.50
C ARG A 73 -3.27 -13.07 20.65
N GLU A 74 -2.07 -13.30 21.15
CA GLU A 74 -0.82 -12.99 20.44
C GLU A 74 -0.74 -13.76 19.11
N GLU A 75 -1.08 -15.06 19.12
CA GLU A 75 -1.12 -15.87 17.90
C GLU A 75 -2.15 -15.34 16.89
N ARG A 76 -3.31 -14.90 17.37
CA ARG A 76 -4.36 -14.37 16.50
C ARG A 76 -3.95 -13.05 15.88
N GLU A 77 -3.36 -12.14 16.66
CA GLU A 77 -2.80 -10.88 16.17
C GLU A 77 -1.66 -11.12 15.18
N GLY A 78 -0.73 -12.01 15.53
CA GLY A 78 0.36 -12.41 14.65
C GLY A 78 -0.13 -13.05 13.35
N ARG A 79 -1.20 -13.86 13.39
CA ARG A 79 -1.80 -14.46 12.20
C ARG A 79 -2.42 -13.41 11.28
N ILE A 80 -3.12 -12.42 11.84
CA ILE A 80 -3.71 -11.33 11.07
C ILE A 80 -2.60 -10.52 10.38
N GLU A 81 -1.54 -10.17 11.11
CA GLU A 81 -0.42 -9.42 10.53
C GLU A 81 0.33 -10.23 9.48
N THR A 82 0.54 -11.53 9.70
CA THR A 82 1.16 -12.42 8.70
C THR A 82 0.31 -12.50 7.43
N GLN A 83 -1.01 -12.65 7.56
CA GLN A 83 -1.93 -12.63 6.41
C GLN A 83 -1.88 -11.30 5.68
N ARG A 84 -1.82 -10.20 6.43
CA ARG A 84 -1.69 -8.86 5.87
C ARG A 84 -0.40 -8.74 5.06
N LEU A 85 0.76 -9.01 5.66
CA LEU A 85 2.08 -8.96 5.00
C LEU A 85 2.15 -9.86 3.77
N ALA A 86 1.55 -11.05 3.81
CA ALA A 86 1.45 -11.96 2.67
C ALA A 86 0.56 -11.42 1.54
N SER A 87 -0.29 -10.44 1.82
CA SER A 87 -1.23 -9.85 0.86
C SER A 87 -0.88 -8.43 0.44
N ILE A 88 0.26 -7.87 0.87
CA ILE A 88 0.69 -6.54 0.47
C ILE A 88 1.10 -6.57 -1.02
N PRO A 89 0.39 -5.83 -1.89
CA PRO A 89 0.86 -5.59 -3.25
C PRO A 89 1.98 -4.57 -3.21
N CYS A 90 2.89 -4.66 -4.18
CA CYS A 90 3.96 -3.68 -4.37
C CYS A 90 4.19 -3.57 -5.87
N ILE A 91 4.06 -2.37 -6.44
CA ILE A 91 4.32 -2.16 -7.86
C ILE A 91 5.76 -1.71 -8.01
N ALA A 92 6.52 -2.50 -8.76
CA ALA A 92 7.87 -2.15 -9.20
C ALA A 92 7.81 -1.51 -10.58
N LEU A 93 8.67 -0.52 -10.81
CA LEU A 93 8.81 0.15 -12.09
C LEU A 93 10.03 -0.37 -12.85
N GLU A 94 9.86 -0.53 -14.15
CA GLU A 94 10.93 -0.86 -15.08
C GLU A 94 10.91 0.13 -16.24
N LEU A 95 12.08 0.72 -16.52
CA LEU A 95 12.33 1.50 -17.72
C LEU A 95 13.10 0.63 -18.72
N PRO A 96 12.75 0.64 -20.01
CA PRO A 96 13.50 -0.07 -21.03
C PRO A 96 14.91 0.52 -21.18
N ASP A 97 15.88 -0.36 -21.38
CA ASP A 97 17.29 -0.05 -21.56
C ASP A 97 17.65 0.39 -22.99
N SER A 98 16.74 0.22 -23.96
CA SER A 98 16.98 0.59 -25.36
C SER A 98 15.74 1.16 -26.06
N ILE A 99 15.99 2.09 -26.99
CA ILE A 99 14.96 2.68 -27.86
C ILE A 99 14.31 1.59 -28.73
N GLU A 100 15.05 0.56 -29.13
CA GLU A 100 14.51 -0.56 -29.92
C GLU A 100 13.44 -1.33 -29.15
N ARG A 101 13.66 -1.59 -27.84
CA ARG A 101 12.64 -2.21 -26.98
C ARG A 101 11.40 -1.33 -26.82
N VAL A 102 11.57 -0.02 -26.79
CA VAL A 102 10.44 0.92 -26.76
C VAL A 102 9.64 0.79 -28.06
N ARG A 103 10.30 0.82 -29.21
CA ARG A 103 9.63 0.72 -30.52
C ARG A 103 8.94 -0.63 -30.71
N SER A 104 9.55 -1.72 -30.28
CA SER A 104 8.94 -3.05 -30.35
C SER A 104 7.74 -3.15 -29.40
N ALA A 105 7.85 -2.61 -28.18
CA ALA A 105 6.74 -2.54 -27.23
C ALA A 105 5.58 -1.69 -27.76
N LEU A 106 5.86 -0.52 -28.33
CA LEU A 106 4.85 0.37 -28.92
C LEU A 106 4.10 -0.29 -30.09
N SER A 107 4.81 -1.02 -30.95
CA SER A 107 4.19 -1.73 -32.07
C SER A 107 3.37 -2.94 -31.62
N ALA A 108 3.86 -3.71 -30.63
CA ALA A 108 3.17 -4.88 -30.09
C ALA A 108 1.93 -4.52 -29.24
N MET A 109 1.94 -3.37 -28.55
CA MET A 109 0.87 -2.94 -27.63
C MET A 109 -0.09 -1.92 -28.23
N LYS A 110 -0.11 -1.77 -29.57
CA LYS A 110 -0.97 -0.81 -30.27
C LYS A 110 -2.45 -0.98 -29.86
N GLY A 111 -3.05 0.08 -29.33
CA GLY A 111 -4.45 0.10 -28.85
C GLY A 111 -4.72 -0.55 -27.49
N LYS A 112 -3.69 -1.01 -26.77
CA LYS A 112 -3.81 -1.57 -25.40
C LYS A 112 -3.03 -0.78 -24.35
N MET A 113 -2.27 0.22 -24.77
CA MET A 113 -1.42 1.03 -23.91
C MET A 113 -2.05 2.40 -23.68
N CYS A 114 -1.95 2.89 -22.45
CA CYS A 114 -2.38 4.25 -22.13
C CYS A 114 -1.22 5.23 -22.32
N PHE A 115 -1.50 6.34 -23.01
CA PHE A 115 -0.56 7.43 -23.26
C PHE A 115 -0.93 8.63 -22.38
N ILE A 116 -0.01 9.04 -21.52
CA ILE A 116 -0.08 10.28 -20.75
C ILE A 116 0.70 11.34 -21.52
N ILE A 117 0.01 12.36 -22.02
CA ILE A 117 0.61 13.41 -22.84
C ILE A 117 0.57 14.72 -22.07
N VAL A 118 1.75 15.34 -21.95
CA VAL A 118 1.95 16.68 -21.37
C VAL A 118 2.26 17.66 -22.49
N ARG A 119 1.33 18.57 -22.75
CA ARG A 119 1.44 19.62 -23.77
C ARG A 119 1.06 20.95 -23.15
N ASN A 120 1.95 21.94 -23.25
CA ASN A 120 1.75 23.29 -22.71
C ASN A 120 1.28 23.28 -21.23
N GLY A 121 1.88 22.39 -20.42
CA GLY A 121 1.54 22.21 -19.00
C GLY A 121 0.19 21.52 -18.72
N GLN A 122 -0.57 21.13 -19.75
CA GLN A 122 -1.79 20.34 -19.60
C GLN A 122 -1.50 18.85 -19.76
N ILE A 123 -2.07 18.06 -18.86
CA ILE A 123 -1.96 16.60 -18.85
C ILE A 123 -3.22 16.00 -19.45
N SER A 124 -3.06 15.11 -20.43
CA SER A 124 -4.16 14.44 -21.12
C SER A 124 -3.88 12.94 -21.23
N LEU A 125 -4.93 12.12 -21.26
CA LEU A 125 -4.84 10.68 -21.50
C LEU A 125 -5.36 10.37 -22.90
N LYS A 126 -4.65 9.51 -23.64
CA LYS A 126 -5.06 9.01 -24.96
C LYS A 126 -4.74 7.52 -25.08
N ASP A 127 -5.46 6.85 -25.96
CA ASP A 127 -5.21 5.43 -26.30
C ASP A 127 -4.15 5.25 -27.39
N ASN A 128 -3.84 6.32 -28.14
CA ASN A 128 -2.83 6.33 -29.20
C ASN A 128 -2.19 7.72 -29.37
N LEU A 129 -0.98 7.73 -29.94
CA LEU A 129 -0.30 8.95 -30.39
C LEU A 129 -0.96 9.50 -31.65
N SER A 130 -1.11 10.83 -31.73
CA SER A 130 -1.53 11.50 -32.96
C SER A 130 -0.43 11.49 -34.02
N ASP A 131 -0.78 11.76 -35.27
CA ASP A 131 0.18 11.79 -36.39
C ASP A 131 1.29 12.84 -36.19
N GLU A 132 0.99 13.95 -35.49
CA GLU A 132 2.00 14.95 -35.07
C GLU A 132 2.97 14.43 -33.98
N GLN A 133 2.51 13.50 -33.15
CA GLN A 133 3.27 12.97 -31.99
C GLN A 133 4.13 11.76 -32.37
N GLN A 134 3.75 11.02 -33.41
CA GLN A 134 4.50 9.86 -33.87
C GLN A 134 5.96 10.23 -34.25
N PRO A 135 6.23 11.28 -35.04
CA PRO A 135 7.59 11.74 -35.30
C PRO A 135 8.40 12.03 -34.03
N LEU A 136 7.77 12.61 -32.99
CA LEU A 136 8.47 12.94 -31.74
C LEU A 136 9.00 11.72 -30.98
N VAL A 137 8.40 10.54 -31.20
CA VAL A 137 8.77 9.29 -30.53
C VAL A 137 9.60 8.38 -31.44
N TYR A 138 9.23 8.29 -32.72
CA TYR A 138 9.86 7.38 -33.68
C TYR A 138 11.03 8.00 -34.42
N ASP A 139 11.02 9.30 -34.68
CA ASP A 139 12.17 9.99 -35.26
C ASP A 139 13.17 10.25 -34.14
N GLY A 140 14.45 10.08 -34.44
CA GLY A 140 15.51 10.03 -33.44
C GLY A 140 15.75 11.38 -32.72
N PRO A 141 16.99 11.71 -32.34
CA PRO A 141 17.28 12.95 -31.63
C PRO A 141 17.02 14.23 -32.44
N PHE A 142 16.59 14.11 -33.71
CA PHE A 142 16.28 15.22 -34.59
C PHE A 142 14.92 14.98 -35.26
N VAL A 143 14.16 16.05 -35.39
CA VAL A 143 12.91 16.10 -36.15
C VAL A 143 13.16 16.83 -37.46
N THR A 144 12.76 16.23 -38.57
CA THR A 144 12.82 16.84 -39.90
C THR A 144 11.57 17.68 -40.13
N LYS A 145 11.76 18.94 -40.55
CA LYS A 145 10.68 19.82 -41.00
C LYS A 145 10.87 20.15 -42.48
N VAL A 146 9.75 20.18 -43.21
CA VAL A 146 9.70 20.52 -44.62
C VAL A 146 8.84 21.78 -44.76
N ASP A 147 9.43 22.84 -45.29
CA ASP A 147 8.75 24.11 -45.58
C ASP A 147 8.95 24.44 -47.06
N GLY A 148 7.98 24.04 -47.88
CA GLY A 148 8.09 24.10 -49.34
C GLY A 148 9.29 23.30 -49.87
N PRO A 149 10.24 23.92 -50.59
CA PRO A 149 11.44 23.24 -51.11
C PRO A 149 12.56 23.09 -50.06
N ILE A 150 12.40 23.64 -48.84
CA ILE A 150 13.44 23.64 -47.82
C ILE A 150 13.18 22.53 -46.81
N GLN A 151 14.16 21.65 -46.62
CA GLN A 151 14.17 20.64 -45.57
C GLN A 151 15.24 21.03 -44.53
N TYR A 152 14.86 21.09 -43.27
CA TYR A 152 15.79 21.34 -42.17
C TYR A 152 15.53 20.41 -40.99
N CYS A 153 16.58 20.15 -40.21
CA CYS A 153 16.52 19.29 -39.02
C CYS A 153 16.70 20.12 -37.77
N THR A 154 15.80 19.95 -36.80
CA THR A 154 15.90 20.57 -35.48
C THR A 154 16.05 19.50 -34.40
N PRO A 155 16.76 19.76 -33.29
CA PRO A 155 16.79 18.84 -32.17
C PRO A 155 15.38 18.47 -31.70
N ASN A 156 15.17 17.19 -31.40
CA ASN A 156 13.94 16.70 -30.82
C ASN A 156 13.90 17.16 -29.34
N GLN A 157 12.94 18.03 -29.03
CA GLN A 157 12.75 18.57 -27.69
C GLN A 157 11.73 17.76 -26.86
N ALA A 158 11.18 16.69 -27.44
CA ALA A 158 10.29 15.80 -26.73
C ALA A 158 11.09 14.89 -25.79
N VAL A 159 10.53 14.66 -24.61
CA VAL A 159 11.05 13.71 -23.63
C VAL A 159 9.96 12.69 -23.39
N TRP A 160 10.30 11.42 -23.40
CA TRP A 160 9.32 10.37 -23.15
C TRP A 160 9.89 9.25 -22.30
N ASN A 161 9.01 8.57 -21.58
CA ASN A 161 9.33 7.39 -20.77
C ASN A 161 8.27 6.32 -21.02
N LEU A 162 8.70 5.12 -21.40
CA LEU A 162 7.86 3.93 -21.35
C LEU A 162 8.08 3.29 -19.98
N VAL A 163 7.07 3.36 -19.12
CA VAL A 163 7.14 2.81 -17.77
C VAL A 163 6.37 1.51 -17.74
N THR A 164 7.05 0.40 -17.44
CA THR A 164 6.40 -0.88 -17.20
C THR A 164 6.25 -1.07 -15.69
N MET A 165 5.01 -1.24 -15.26
CA MET A 165 4.61 -1.43 -13.88
C MET A 165 4.34 -2.91 -13.67
N THR A 166 5.08 -3.56 -12.78
CA THR A 166 4.92 -4.98 -12.47
C THR A 166 4.55 -5.14 -11.01
N ASN A 167 3.52 -5.91 -10.70
CA ASN A 167 3.24 -6.25 -9.31
C ASN A 167 4.28 -7.27 -8.81
N ALA A 168 5.26 -6.78 -8.04
CA ALA A 168 6.31 -7.57 -7.40
C ALA A 168 5.93 -8.01 -5.98
N GLY A 169 4.78 -7.57 -5.47
CA GLY A 169 4.27 -7.98 -4.16
C GLY A 169 3.66 -9.37 -4.17
N ASN A 170 3.44 -9.91 -2.98
CA ASN A 170 2.78 -11.22 -2.79
C ASN A 170 1.26 -11.12 -2.95
N GLY A 171 0.69 -9.94 -2.73
CA GLY A 171 -0.73 -9.67 -2.86
C GLY A 171 -1.16 -9.25 -4.26
N THR A 172 -2.44 -9.40 -4.57
CA THR A 172 -3.04 -8.82 -5.78
C THR A 172 -3.32 -7.34 -5.56
N ALA A 173 -2.85 -6.47 -6.45
CA ALA A 173 -3.26 -5.07 -6.49
C ALA A 173 -4.61 -4.97 -7.23
N VAL A 174 -5.65 -4.59 -6.50
CA VAL A 174 -7.01 -4.47 -6.99
C VAL A 174 -7.27 -3.00 -7.35
N ASN A 175 -7.94 -2.77 -8.49
CA ASN A 175 -8.34 -1.43 -8.93
C ASN A 175 -7.13 -0.47 -9.00
N ALA A 176 -6.01 -0.96 -9.53
CA ALA A 176 -4.79 -0.20 -9.71
C ALA A 176 -4.98 0.86 -10.79
N LYS A 177 -4.65 2.11 -10.47
CA LYS A 177 -4.78 3.29 -11.32
C LYS A 177 -3.49 4.09 -11.26
N ALA A 178 -3.10 4.68 -12.38
CA ALA A 178 -1.97 5.59 -12.44
C ALA A 178 -2.39 6.96 -12.98
N TRP A 179 -1.73 8.02 -12.54
CA TRP A 179 -1.83 9.35 -13.15
C TRP A 179 -0.56 10.15 -12.88
N LEU A 180 -0.43 11.27 -13.59
CA LEU A 180 0.69 12.18 -13.45
C LEU A 180 0.21 13.47 -12.79
N GLU A 181 0.81 13.84 -11.65
CA GLU A 181 0.59 15.11 -10.99
C GLU A 181 1.67 16.11 -11.37
N LYS A 182 1.33 17.39 -11.44
CA LYS A 182 2.30 18.48 -11.55
C LYS A 182 2.25 19.32 -10.28
N ASP A 183 3.39 19.58 -9.65
CA ASP A 183 3.49 20.35 -8.41
C ASP A 183 2.51 19.86 -7.30
N ASN A 184 2.41 18.53 -7.13
CA ASN A 184 1.46 17.85 -6.22
C ASN A 184 -0.03 18.17 -6.46
N ARG A 185 -0.38 18.50 -7.71
CA ARG A 185 -1.78 18.70 -8.11
C ARG A 185 -2.20 17.63 -9.10
N ALA A 186 -3.22 16.88 -8.70
CA ALA A 186 -3.88 15.92 -9.56
C ALA A 186 -4.47 16.60 -10.82
N PRO A 187 -4.28 16.02 -12.01
CA PRO A 187 -4.90 16.52 -13.22
C PRO A 187 -6.40 16.30 -13.10
N LEU A 188 -7.21 17.33 -13.39
CA LEU A 188 -8.66 17.25 -13.29
C LEU A 188 -9.28 17.30 -14.68
N TYR A 189 -10.20 16.37 -14.94
CA TYR A 189 -11.10 16.39 -16.09
C TYR A 189 -12.55 16.33 -15.59
N ASN A 190 -13.35 17.34 -15.92
CA ASN A 190 -14.74 17.48 -15.42
C ASN A 190 -14.86 17.34 -13.89
N GLY A 191 -13.90 17.90 -13.14
CA GLY A 191 -13.89 17.89 -11.66
C GLY A 191 -13.48 16.56 -11.02
N LYS A 192 -13.06 15.57 -11.81
CA LYS A 192 -12.53 14.28 -11.31
C LYS A 192 -11.06 14.14 -11.69
N THR A 193 -10.29 13.43 -10.85
CA THR A 193 -8.91 13.07 -11.16
C THR A 193 -8.83 12.28 -12.46
N LEU A 194 -8.04 12.77 -13.39
CA LEU A 194 -7.74 12.13 -14.66
C LEU A 194 -6.71 11.02 -14.42
N HIS A 195 -7.17 9.77 -14.44
CA HIS A 195 -6.35 8.58 -14.18
C HIS A 195 -6.55 7.52 -15.25
N THR A 196 -5.62 6.57 -15.36
CA THR A 196 -5.77 5.41 -16.25
C THR A 196 -7.00 4.59 -15.89
N GLU A 197 -7.50 3.80 -16.84
CA GLU A 197 -8.51 2.80 -16.53
C GLU A 197 -8.03 1.85 -15.43
N PRO A 198 -8.92 1.41 -14.52
CA PRO A 198 -8.51 0.56 -13.43
C PRO A 198 -8.17 -0.85 -13.88
N VAL A 199 -7.05 -1.39 -13.37
CA VAL A 199 -6.58 -2.73 -13.72
C VAL A 199 -6.41 -3.59 -12.48
N GLN A 200 -6.68 -4.89 -12.59
CA GLN A 200 -6.26 -5.88 -11.60
C GLN A 200 -4.87 -6.42 -11.95
N MET A 201 -3.93 -6.26 -11.02
CA MET A 201 -2.56 -6.74 -11.17
C MET A 201 -2.32 -7.88 -10.18
N LEU A 202 -2.42 -9.12 -10.67
CA LEU A 202 -1.98 -10.30 -9.92
C LEU A 202 -0.45 -10.25 -9.73
N PRO A 203 0.12 -10.95 -8.73
CA PRO A 203 1.58 -11.08 -8.59
C PRO A 203 2.23 -11.51 -9.92
N GLY A 204 3.28 -10.79 -10.33
CA GLY A 204 3.99 -10.98 -11.60
C GLY A 204 3.30 -10.42 -12.84
N LYS A 205 2.07 -9.88 -12.74
CA LYS A 205 1.40 -9.24 -13.87
C LYS A 205 1.93 -7.82 -14.07
N SER A 206 2.20 -7.48 -15.33
CA SER A 206 2.69 -6.16 -15.74
C SER A 206 1.67 -5.41 -16.59
N CYS A 207 1.71 -4.08 -16.50
CA CYS A 207 1.08 -3.17 -17.44
C CYS A 207 2.01 -2.01 -17.76
N SER A 208 1.92 -1.45 -18.96
CA SER A 208 2.81 -0.37 -19.39
C SER A 208 2.01 0.91 -19.63
N ILE A 209 2.61 2.03 -19.25
CA ILE A 209 2.13 3.38 -19.56
C ILE A 209 3.23 4.12 -20.29
N PHE A 210 2.84 4.99 -21.22
CA PHE A 210 3.78 5.82 -21.95
C PHE A 210 3.55 7.29 -21.60
N ILE A 211 4.59 7.95 -21.11
CA ILE A 211 4.53 9.35 -20.71
C ILE A 211 5.30 10.16 -21.74
N LEU A 212 4.64 11.11 -22.39
CA LEU A 212 5.22 11.99 -23.41
C LEU A 212 5.13 13.45 -22.96
N PHE A 213 6.27 14.13 -22.91
CA PHE A 213 6.40 15.56 -22.77
C PHE A 213 6.77 16.12 -24.15
N GLU A 214 5.87 16.84 -24.82
CA GLU A 214 6.07 17.23 -26.23
C GLU A 214 7.19 18.26 -26.43
N ASN A 215 7.39 19.15 -25.46
CA ASN A 215 8.40 20.21 -25.56
C ASN A 215 8.99 20.55 -24.19
N ARG A 216 10.23 20.12 -23.94
CA ARG A 216 10.97 20.39 -22.70
C ARG A 216 11.48 21.83 -22.55
N GLU A 217 11.55 22.61 -23.64
CA GLU A 217 11.98 24.02 -23.57
C GLU A 217 10.84 24.94 -23.10
N ASP A 218 9.59 24.48 -23.21
CA ASP A 218 8.46 25.22 -22.69
C ASP A 218 8.49 25.23 -21.15
N LYS A 219 8.53 26.43 -20.57
CA LYS A 219 8.47 26.65 -19.12
C LYS A 219 7.21 26.04 -18.49
N SER A 220 6.12 25.94 -19.25
CA SER A 220 4.90 25.31 -18.78
C SER A 220 5.00 23.78 -18.68
N THR A 221 5.94 23.16 -19.40
CA THR A 221 6.24 21.71 -19.35
C THR A 221 7.35 21.41 -18.34
N GLN A 222 8.22 22.37 -18.04
CA GLN A 222 9.26 22.23 -17.03
C GLN A 222 8.69 22.15 -15.60
N GLY A 223 9.47 21.53 -14.71
CA GLY A 223 9.17 21.38 -13.29
C GLY A 223 9.19 19.93 -12.81
N GLU A 224 8.67 19.74 -11.60
CA GLU A 224 8.55 18.43 -10.96
C GLU A 224 7.16 17.85 -11.20
N TYR A 225 7.15 16.59 -11.62
CA TYR A 225 5.96 15.77 -11.78
C TYR A 225 6.04 14.58 -10.84
N THR A 226 4.89 14.04 -10.49
CA THR A 226 4.81 12.83 -9.68
C THR A 226 3.91 11.83 -10.39
N LEU A 227 4.47 10.69 -10.78
CA LEU A 227 3.68 9.53 -11.19
C LEU A 227 3.12 8.89 -9.93
N VAL A 228 1.79 8.95 -9.79
CA VAL A 228 1.07 8.39 -8.65
C VAL A 228 0.36 7.12 -9.09
N ILE A 229 0.50 6.05 -8.29
CA ILE A 229 -0.13 4.76 -8.50
C ILE A 229 -0.94 4.42 -7.25
N ASP A 230 -2.27 4.41 -7.38
CA ASP A 230 -3.18 4.00 -6.31
C ASP A 230 -3.74 2.62 -6.58
N TYR A 231 -3.80 1.81 -5.54
CA TYR A 231 -4.39 0.47 -5.60
C TYR A 231 -4.88 0.02 -4.23
N PHE A 232 -5.68 -1.04 -4.23
CA PHE A 232 -6.16 -1.70 -3.03
C PHE A 232 -5.54 -3.09 -2.89
N ASP A 233 -5.36 -3.58 -1.67
CA ASP A 233 -5.15 -5.01 -1.46
C ASP A 233 -6.50 -5.78 -1.47
N VAL A 234 -6.41 -7.10 -1.36
CA VAL A 234 -7.58 -7.99 -1.28
C VAL A 234 -8.39 -7.83 0.02
N LEU A 235 -7.82 -7.18 1.04
CA LEU A 235 -8.47 -6.89 2.32
C LEU A 235 -9.20 -5.54 2.30
N GLY A 236 -9.00 -4.74 1.25
CA GLY A 236 -9.59 -3.42 1.04
C GLY A 236 -8.73 -2.26 1.53
N ASN A 237 -7.49 -2.47 1.98
CA ASN A 237 -6.58 -1.38 2.36
C ASN A 237 -6.11 -0.63 1.11
N GLN A 238 -6.11 0.70 1.18
CA GLN A 238 -5.65 1.55 0.08
C GLN A 238 -4.17 1.90 0.24
N TYR A 239 -3.42 1.70 -0.84
CA TYR A 239 -2.01 2.04 -0.95
C TYR A 239 -1.80 3.06 -2.07
N ARG A 240 -0.80 3.91 -1.87
CA ARG A 240 -0.30 4.86 -2.87
C ARG A 240 1.20 4.73 -2.99
N GLN A 241 1.67 4.65 -4.21
CA GLN A 241 3.08 4.76 -4.57
C GLN A 241 3.29 6.00 -5.43
N SER A 242 4.38 6.72 -5.18
CA SER A 242 4.68 7.99 -5.83
C SER A 242 6.12 7.98 -6.34
N HIS A 243 6.31 8.38 -7.59
CA HIS A 243 7.61 8.44 -8.24
C HIS A 243 7.85 9.82 -8.84
N VAL A 244 8.94 10.48 -8.47
CA VAL A 244 9.24 11.85 -8.91
C VAL A 244 9.89 11.83 -10.28
N ILE A 245 9.41 12.69 -11.18
CA ILE A 245 9.95 12.90 -12.51
C ILE A 245 10.28 14.39 -12.64
N SER A 246 11.53 14.73 -12.88
CA SER A 246 11.95 16.14 -13.07
C SER A 246 12.23 16.40 -14.54
N ILE A 247 11.65 17.47 -15.09
CA ILE A 247 11.86 17.92 -16.46
C ILE A 247 12.59 19.28 -16.42
N GLY A 248 13.90 19.24 -16.67
CA GLY A 248 14.75 20.42 -16.81
C GLY A 248 14.92 20.90 -18.26
N ALA A 249 15.45 22.11 -18.43
CA ALA A 249 15.81 22.66 -19.73
C ALA A 249 17.00 21.89 -20.34
N GLY A 250 16.99 21.69 -21.66
CA GLY A 250 17.99 20.90 -22.38
C GLY A 250 19.37 21.54 -22.59
N THR A 251 19.78 22.50 -21.76
CA THR A 251 21.11 23.13 -21.89
C THR A 251 22.20 22.31 -21.19
N PRO A 252 23.42 22.24 -21.74
CA PRO A 252 24.54 21.51 -21.13
C PRO A 252 24.90 21.97 -19.70
N ASP A 253 24.59 23.23 -19.36
CA ASP A 253 24.80 23.86 -18.05
C ASP A 253 23.57 23.76 -17.11
N ALA A 254 22.48 23.10 -17.53
CA ALA A 254 21.30 22.97 -16.69
C ALA A 254 21.62 22.11 -15.47
N LYS A 255 21.52 22.72 -14.28
CA LYS A 255 21.71 22.07 -12.97
C LYS A 255 20.71 20.93 -12.67
N GLN A 256 19.75 20.64 -13.56
CA GLN A 256 18.75 19.59 -13.38
C GLN A 256 18.62 18.77 -14.68
N PRO A 257 19.33 17.64 -14.81
CA PRO A 257 19.04 16.69 -15.88
C PRO A 257 17.61 16.14 -15.72
N THR A 258 16.99 15.73 -16.83
CA THR A 258 15.78 14.92 -16.77
C THR A 258 16.08 13.65 -15.99
N TYR A 259 15.38 13.43 -14.88
CA TYR A 259 15.53 12.21 -14.09
C TYR A 259 14.18 11.64 -13.70
N PHE A 260 14.16 10.33 -13.49
CA PHE A 260 13.01 9.56 -13.04
C PHE A 260 13.45 8.81 -11.78
N ASP A 261 12.83 9.09 -10.64
CA ASP A 261 13.09 8.39 -9.40
C ASP A 261 12.41 7.02 -9.40
N MET A 262 13.23 5.97 -9.38
CA MET A 262 12.80 4.57 -9.37
C MET A 262 12.67 4.01 -7.94
N SER A 263 12.94 4.82 -6.92
CA SER A 263 12.74 4.42 -5.53
C SER A 263 11.27 4.12 -5.26
N ILE A 264 11.02 3.11 -4.43
CA ILE A 264 9.66 2.71 -4.07
C ILE A 264 9.36 3.30 -2.71
N ASP A 265 8.56 4.36 -2.68
CA ASP A 265 7.89 4.85 -1.47
C ASP A 265 6.41 4.43 -1.52
N GLN A 266 6.01 3.53 -0.61
CA GLN A 266 4.65 3.00 -0.51
C GLN A 266 4.00 3.45 0.78
N GLN A 267 2.91 4.21 0.65
CA GLN A 267 2.16 4.75 1.79
C GLN A 267 0.79 4.09 1.90
N LEU A 268 0.42 3.71 3.13
CA LEU A 268 -0.92 3.25 3.46
C LEU A 268 -1.81 4.47 3.73
N ILE A 269 -2.79 4.73 2.86
CA ILE A 269 -3.64 5.93 2.94
C ILE A 269 -4.79 5.71 3.93
N GLU A 270 -5.54 4.63 3.77
CA GLU A 270 -6.67 4.32 4.63
C GLU A 270 -6.87 2.80 4.80
N THR A 271 -7.10 2.39 6.04
CA THR A 271 -7.80 1.15 6.36
C THR A 271 -9.28 1.48 6.36
N PRO A 272 -10.11 1.01 5.40
CA PRO A 272 -11.54 1.24 5.52
C PRO A 272 -12.01 0.60 6.82
N LYS A 273 -12.46 1.42 7.77
CA LYS A 273 -13.23 0.92 8.90
C LYS A 273 -14.46 0.26 8.29
N LYS A 274 -14.47 -1.08 8.23
CA LYS A 274 -15.67 -1.85 7.88
C LYS A 274 -16.82 -1.34 8.76
N LYS A 275 -17.68 -0.49 8.19
CA LYS A 275 -19.00 -0.20 8.74
C LYS A 275 -19.80 -1.48 8.55
N HIS A 276 -19.79 -2.32 9.60
CA HIS A 276 -20.76 -3.38 9.81
C HIS A 276 -21.75 -2.89 10.86
#